data_AF-A0A7M4D9C7-F1
#
_entry.id   AF-A0A7M4D9C7-F1
#
_cell.length_a   1.000
_cell.length_b   1.000
_cell.length_c   1.000
_cell.angle_alpha   90.00
_cell.angle_beta   90.00
_cell.angle_gamma   90.00
#
_symmetry.space_group_name_H-M   'P 1'
#
loop_
_entity.id
_entity.type
_entity.pdbx_description
1 polymer ?
#
loop_
_entity_poly.entity_id
_entity_poly.type
_entity_poly.pdbx_seq_one_letter_code
_entity_poly.pdbx_strand_id
1 'polypeptide(L)'
;MDENWVDKISNEIDEQIDLYISVRDYRFYQIEKLKRIAKHLNNDKSCLECKYARKELETIVLELDRLINKSGVNKSEYEKKVESLLKHLKDKHKVFQAHYFTYTYSATYTFLGAGLGLLLSYGIFYSFNPSVFFLTSGIGMFVGNVLGSRKDRILVREGKQI
;
A
#
# COMPACT_ATOMS: atom_id res chain seq x y z
N MET A 1 21.84 7.05 11.58
CA MET A 1 20.89 7.50 10.53
C MET A 1 21.52 8.68 9.79
N ASP A 2 21.28 8.85 8.48
CA ASP A 2 21.49 10.17 7.86
C ASP A 2 20.18 10.93 8.01
N GLU A 3 19.93 11.48 9.21
CA GLU A 3 18.71 12.27 9.49
C GLU A 3 18.58 13.42 8.48
N ASN A 4 19.71 14.02 8.14
CA ASN A 4 19.84 15.10 7.16
C ASN A 4 19.22 14.76 5.79
N TRP A 5 19.27 13.51 5.32
CA TRP A 5 18.68 13.16 4.02
C TRP A 5 17.15 13.09 4.06
N VAL A 6 16.58 12.50 5.12
CA VAL A 6 15.12 12.39 5.25
C VAL A 6 14.49 13.77 5.44
N ASP A 7 15.14 14.62 6.23
CA ASP A 7 14.69 15.98 6.47
C ASP A 7 14.78 16.81 5.20
N LYS A 8 15.89 16.69 4.44
CA LYS A 8 16.04 17.33 3.14
C LYS A 8 14.92 16.94 2.18
N ILE A 9 14.65 15.65 2.01
CA ILE A 9 13.59 15.17 1.12
C ILE A 9 12.20 15.63 1.59
N SER A 10 11.97 15.64 2.91
CA SER A 10 10.70 16.10 3.46
C SER A 10 10.46 17.57 3.18
N ASN A 11 11.49 18.41 3.31
CA ASN A 11 11.45 19.83 3.00
C ASN A 11 11.24 20.08 1.50
N GLU A 12 11.96 19.36 0.62
CA GLU A 12 11.78 19.47 -0.83
C GLU A 12 10.35 19.09 -1.26
N ILE A 13 9.76 18.08 -0.62
CA ILE A 13 8.36 17.71 -0.83
C ILE A 13 7.43 18.84 -0.39
N ASP A 14 7.66 19.41 0.79
CA ASP A 14 6.82 20.51 1.32
C ASP A 14 6.88 21.75 0.43
N GLU A 15 8.08 22.15 -0.02
CA GLU A 15 8.24 23.26 -0.95
C GLU A 15 7.52 23.02 -2.28
N GLN A 16 7.62 21.81 -2.85
CA GLN A 16 6.89 21.44 -4.07
C GLN A 16 5.38 21.48 -3.87
N ILE A 17 4.89 21.04 -2.71
CA ILE A 17 3.47 21.05 -2.38
C ILE A 17 2.94 22.48 -2.35
N ASP A 18 3.62 23.37 -1.62
CA ASP A 18 3.19 24.75 -1.43
C ASP A 18 3.26 25.59 -2.71
N LEU A 19 4.25 25.31 -3.57
CA LEU A 19 4.48 26.10 -4.79
C LEU A 19 3.65 25.63 -5.98
N TYR A 20 3.45 24.32 -6.16
CA TYR A 20 3.00 23.76 -7.42
C TYR A 20 1.77 22.85 -7.32
N ILE A 21 1.42 22.31 -6.14
CA ILE A 21 0.47 21.20 -6.05
C ILE A 21 -0.83 21.64 -5.40
N SER A 22 -1.96 21.31 -6.03
CA SER A 22 -3.27 21.56 -5.44
C SER A 22 -3.54 20.64 -4.25
N VAL A 23 -4.29 21.11 -3.25
CA VAL A 23 -4.72 20.29 -2.09
C VAL A 23 -5.45 19.01 -2.52
N ARG A 24 -6.16 19.07 -3.66
CA ARG A 24 -6.86 17.91 -4.23
C ARG A 24 -5.85 16.85 -4.68
N ASP A 25 -4.86 17.25 -5.48
CA ASP A 25 -3.86 16.34 -6.03
C ASP A 25 -2.95 15.80 -4.92
N TYR A 26 -2.59 16.63 -3.94
CA TYR A 26 -1.87 16.19 -2.74
C TYR A 26 -2.53 14.99 -2.06
N ARG A 27 -3.86 15.06 -1.85
CA ARG A 27 -4.63 13.97 -1.23
C ARG A 27 -4.81 12.78 -2.17
N PHE A 28 -5.08 13.04 -3.45
CA PHE A 28 -5.33 11.99 -4.44
C PHE A 28 -4.09 11.10 -4.65
N TYR A 29 -2.92 11.72 -4.84
CA TYR A 29 -1.65 11.02 -5.02
C TYR A 29 -0.99 10.61 -3.72
N GLN A 30 -1.58 10.94 -2.57
CA GLN A 30 -1.05 10.60 -1.24
C GLN A 30 0.42 10.99 -1.09
N ILE A 31 0.78 12.21 -1.49
CA ILE A 31 2.18 12.67 -1.57
C ILE A 31 2.89 12.56 -0.22
N GLU A 32 2.16 12.70 0.89
CA GLU A 32 2.66 12.46 2.26
C GLU A 32 3.34 11.09 2.42
N LYS A 33 2.89 10.08 1.68
CA LYS A 33 3.43 8.73 1.69
C LYS A 33 4.90 8.69 1.27
N LEU A 34 5.33 9.61 0.40
CA LEU A 34 6.73 9.73 -0.04
C LEU A 34 7.66 10.01 1.15
N LYS A 35 7.25 10.83 2.11
CA LYS A 35 8.04 11.10 3.33
C LYS A 35 8.21 9.84 4.18
N ARG A 36 7.15 9.02 4.29
CA ARG A 36 7.21 7.73 5.00
C ARG A 36 8.11 6.73 4.29
N ILE A 37 8.04 6.68 2.96
CA ILE A 37 8.95 5.88 2.12
C ILE A 37 10.41 6.32 2.34
N ALA A 38 10.70 7.62 2.36
CA ALA A 38 12.03 8.15 2.65
C ALA A 38 12.56 7.65 4.00
N LYS A 39 11.74 7.70 5.05
CA LYS A 39 12.11 7.20 6.39
C LYS A 39 12.49 5.72 6.36
N HIS A 40 11.72 4.89 5.67
CA HIS A 40 12.01 3.45 5.54
C HIS A 40 13.25 3.17 4.70
N LEU A 41 13.42 3.86 3.58
CA LEU A 41 14.62 3.75 2.74
C LEU A 41 15.89 4.21 3.48
N ASN A 42 15.78 5.14 4.44
CA ASN A 42 16.92 5.60 5.21
C ASN A 42 17.39 4.60 6.27
N ASN A 43 16.46 3.81 6.83
CA ASN A 43 16.74 2.90 7.93
C ASN A 43 17.71 1.78 7.56
N ASP A 44 17.61 1.21 6.36
CA ASP A 44 18.45 0.07 5.95
C ASP A 44 19.64 0.48 5.07
N LYS A 45 20.79 0.73 5.73
CA LYS A 45 22.05 1.14 5.06
C LYS A 45 22.77 0.02 4.30
N SER A 46 22.50 -1.24 4.65
CA SER A 46 23.15 -2.43 4.05
C SER A 46 22.52 -2.84 2.72
N CYS A 47 21.32 -2.36 2.41
CA CYS A 47 20.60 -2.71 1.19
C CYS A 47 21.07 -1.85 0.01
N LEU A 48 21.71 -2.49 -0.99
CA LEU A 48 22.13 -1.82 -2.23
C LEU A 48 20.94 -1.28 -3.02
N GLU A 49 19.86 -2.06 -3.13
CA GLU A 49 18.62 -1.65 -3.80
C GLU A 49 18.00 -0.41 -3.12
N CYS A 50 18.06 -0.29 -1.78
CA CYS A 50 17.64 0.92 -1.07
C CYS A 50 18.44 2.15 -1.52
N LYS A 51 19.74 2.03 -1.80
CA LYS A 51 20.55 3.17 -2.29
C LYS A 51 20.08 3.65 -3.67
N TYR A 52 19.70 2.73 -4.55
CA TYR A 52 19.12 3.07 -5.86
C TYR A 52 17.72 3.68 -5.69
N ALA A 53 16.89 3.07 -4.84
CA ALA A 53 15.55 3.56 -4.51
C ALA A 53 15.56 4.97 -3.90
N ARG A 54 16.60 5.35 -3.13
CA ARG A 54 16.78 6.72 -2.62
C ARG A 54 16.97 7.73 -3.77
N LYS A 55 17.82 7.42 -4.74
CA LYS A 55 18.02 8.27 -5.93
C LYS A 55 16.77 8.36 -6.80
N GLU A 56 16.05 7.25 -6.92
CA GLU A 56 14.76 7.23 -7.62
C GLU A 56 13.75 8.11 -6.89
N LEU A 57 13.68 8.06 -5.55
CA LEU A 57 12.81 8.94 -4.76
C LEU A 57 13.18 10.42 -4.93
N GLU A 58 14.47 10.77 -4.86
CA GLU A 58 14.96 12.13 -5.16
C GLU A 58 14.48 12.61 -6.54
N THR A 59 14.53 11.74 -7.54
CA THR A 59 14.10 12.05 -8.90
C THR A 59 12.59 12.28 -8.97
N ILE A 60 11.79 11.47 -8.28
CA ILE A 60 10.33 11.65 -8.19
C ILE A 60 9.99 13.00 -7.53
N VAL A 61 10.69 13.38 -6.46
CA VAL A 61 10.46 14.64 -5.73
C VAL A 61 10.84 15.85 -6.59
N LEU A 62 11.96 15.80 -7.29
CA LEU A 62 12.37 16.87 -8.22
C LEU A 62 11.39 17.05 -9.38
N GLU A 63 10.83 15.96 -9.89
CA GLU A 63 9.89 15.98 -11.01
C GLU A 63 8.41 16.02 -10.59
N LEU A 64 8.11 16.26 -9.31
CA LEU A 64 6.77 16.06 -8.72
C LEU A 64 5.69 16.93 -9.40
N ASP A 65 5.96 18.22 -9.61
CA ASP A 65 5.10 19.13 -10.40
C ASP A 65 4.81 18.57 -11.80
N ARG A 66 5.86 18.19 -12.53
CA ARG A 66 5.74 17.64 -13.89
C ARG A 66 4.91 16.35 -13.91
N LEU A 67 5.09 15.50 -12.91
CA LEU A 67 4.45 14.18 -12.82
C LEU A 67 2.96 14.28 -12.48
N ILE A 68 2.58 15.25 -11.64
CA ILE A 68 1.23 15.39 -11.11
C ILE A 68 0.37 16.38 -11.92
N ASN A 69 0.94 17.51 -12.34
CA ASN A 69 0.18 18.59 -12.98
C ASN A 69 0.07 18.46 -14.49
N LYS A 70 0.96 17.70 -15.14
CA LYS A 70 0.88 17.45 -16.59
C LYS A 70 0.02 16.21 -16.90
N SER A 71 -0.18 15.97 -18.19
CA SER A 71 -1.12 14.98 -18.78
C SER A 71 -1.18 13.61 -18.07
N GLY A 72 -2.27 12.86 -18.33
CA GLY A 72 -2.51 11.53 -17.73
C GLY A 72 -1.38 10.50 -17.88
N VAL A 73 -0.52 10.64 -18.90
CA VAL A 73 0.65 9.76 -19.10
C VAL A 73 1.68 9.92 -17.98
N ASN A 74 1.94 11.16 -17.56
CA ASN A 74 2.91 11.45 -16.49
C ASN A 74 2.41 10.97 -15.12
N LYS A 75 1.09 10.99 -14.91
CA LYS A 75 0.42 10.47 -13.71
C LYS A 75 0.62 8.96 -13.54
N SER A 76 0.49 8.22 -14.64
CA SER A 76 0.80 6.78 -14.64
C SER A 76 2.28 6.49 -14.38
N GLU A 77 3.18 7.36 -14.85
CA GLU A 77 4.61 7.24 -14.56
C GLU A 77 4.92 7.42 -13.07
N TYR A 78 4.30 8.41 -12.42
CA TYR A 78 4.39 8.60 -10.98
C TYR A 78 3.96 7.34 -10.22
N GLU A 79 2.77 6.82 -10.52
CA GLU A 79 2.23 5.63 -9.85
C GLU A 79 3.16 4.42 -10.01
N LYS A 80 3.71 4.19 -11.21
CA LYS A 80 4.66 3.10 -11.47
C LYS A 80 5.96 3.24 -10.67
N LYS A 81 6.54 4.44 -10.64
CA LYS A 81 7.76 4.72 -9.87
C LYS A 81 7.52 4.51 -8.37
N VAL A 82 6.42 5.03 -7.84
CA VAL A 82 6.04 4.84 -6.42
C VAL A 82 5.74 3.38 -6.11
N GLU A 83 5.06 2.66 -6.99
CA GLU A 83 4.78 1.23 -6.83
C GLU A 83 6.08 0.41 -6.82
N SER A 84 7.06 0.74 -7.66
CA SER A 84 8.38 0.10 -7.66
C SER A 84 9.06 0.21 -6.28
N LEU A 85 9.10 1.41 -5.70
CA LEU A 85 9.65 1.67 -4.36
C LEU A 85 8.91 0.85 -3.29
N LEU A 86 7.58 0.83 -3.35
CA LEU A 86 6.74 0.09 -2.40
C LEU A 86 6.93 -1.42 -2.52
N LYS A 87 7.10 -1.93 -3.74
CA LYS A 87 7.37 -3.35 -3.98
C LYS A 87 8.72 -3.76 -3.41
N HIS A 88 9.75 -2.95 -3.60
CA HIS A 88 11.05 -3.19 -2.98
C HIS A 88 10.95 -3.25 -1.44
N LEU A 89 10.32 -2.25 -0.82
CA LEU A 89 10.09 -2.20 0.62
C LEU A 89 9.28 -3.41 1.14
N LYS A 90 8.27 -3.84 0.39
CA LYS A 90 7.48 -5.03 0.71
C LYS A 90 8.28 -6.32 0.62
N ASP A 91 9.00 -6.52 -0.47
CA ASP A 91 9.63 -7.81 -0.79
C ASP A 91 10.89 -8.03 0.07
N LYS A 92 11.72 -7.01 0.19
CA LYS A 92 13.02 -7.06 0.89
C LYS A 92 12.93 -6.69 2.37
N HIS A 93 12.15 -5.65 2.71
CA HIS A 93 12.11 -5.10 4.06
C HIS A 93 10.87 -5.49 4.86
N LYS A 94 9.93 -6.24 4.23
CA LYS A 94 8.64 -6.62 4.84
C LYS A 94 7.88 -5.42 5.39
N VAL A 95 8.00 -4.29 4.71
CA VAL A 95 7.25 -3.08 5.02
C VAL A 95 6.02 -3.03 4.13
N PHE A 96 4.85 -2.93 4.74
CA PHE A 96 3.56 -3.03 4.06
C PHE A 96 2.78 -1.72 4.11
N GLN A 97 1.88 -1.54 3.16
CA GLN A 97 0.95 -0.42 3.19
C GLN A 97 -0.11 -0.64 4.28
N ALA A 98 -0.67 0.45 4.80
CA ALA A 98 -1.82 0.41 5.69
C ALA A 98 -2.94 -0.52 5.16
N HIS A 99 -3.49 -1.33 6.06
CA HIS A 99 -4.61 -2.26 5.80
C HIS A 99 -4.33 -3.37 4.77
N TYR A 100 -3.07 -3.61 4.41
CA TYR A 100 -2.73 -4.64 3.42
C TYR A 100 -3.25 -6.02 3.81
N PHE A 101 -3.05 -6.46 5.05
CA PHE A 101 -3.50 -7.77 5.49
C PHE A 101 -5.00 -7.83 5.72
N THR A 102 -5.61 -6.74 6.18
CA THR A 102 -7.06 -6.62 6.29
C THR A 102 -7.74 -6.87 4.94
N TYR A 103 -7.32 -6.20 3.88
CA TYR A 103 -7.91 -6.39 2.55
C TYR A 103 -7.60 -7.75 1.95
N THR A 104 -6.34 -8.18 1.99
CA THR A 104 -5.95 -9.46 1.39
C THR A 104 -6.60 -10.63 2.10
N TYR A 105 -6.62 -10.66 3.44
CA TYR A 105 -7.27 -11.75 4.17
C TYR A 105 -8.78 -11.69 4.04
N SER A 106 -9.40 -10.51 4.11
CA SER A 106 -10.84 -10.39 3.85
C SER A 106 -11.20 -10.98 2.48
N ALA A 107 -10.47 -10.64 1.42
CA ALA A 107 -10.70 -11.20 0.09
C ALA A 107 -10.48 -12.72 0.06
N THR A 108 -9.32 -13.21 0.53
CA THR A 108 -8.99 -14.64 0.52
C THR A 108 -10.02 -15.48 1.28
N TYR A 109 -10.38 -15.09 2.51
CA TYR A 109 -11.34 -15.84 3.30
C TYR A 109 -12.78 -15.70 2.77
N THR A 110 -13.13 -14.60 2.10
CA THR A 110 -14.40 -14.49 1.37
C THR A 110 -14.45 -15.51 0.23
N PHE A 111 -13.38 -15.65 -0.57
CA PHE A 111 -13.33 -16.66 -1.63
C PHE A 111 -13.38 -18.09 -1.10
N LEU A 112 -12.70 -18.37 0.01
CA LEU A 112 -12.78 -19.67 0.68
C LEU A 112 -14.20 -19.95 1.20
N GLY A 113 -14.84 -18.94 1.81
CA GLY A 113 -16.23 -19.02 2.27
C GLY A 113 -17.23 -19.21 1.12
N ALA A 114 -17.01 -18.55 -0.01
CA ALA A 114 -17.81 -18.70 -1.22
C ALA A 114 -17.65 -20.10 -1.83
N GLY A 115 -16.42 -20.62 -1.89
CA GLY A 115 -16.15 -21.99 -2.32
C GLY A 115 -16.84 -23.03 -1.44
N LEU A 116 -16.74 -22.88 -0.11
CA LEU A 116 -17.47 -23.71 0.85
C LEU A 116 -18.99 -23.59 0.68
N GLY A 117 -19.49 -22.37 0.45
CA GLY A 117 -20.90 -22.09 0.24
C GLY A 117 -21.48 -22.76 -0.99
N LEU A 118 -20.71 -22.80 -2.10
CA LEU A 118 -21.07 -23.56 -3.29
C LEU A 118 -21.11 -25.05 -3.01
N LEU A 119 -20.09 -25.59 -2.34
CA LEU A 119 -20.02 -27.01 -1.99
C LEU A 119 -21.21 -27.42 -1.10
N LEU A 120 -21.55 -26.63 -0.09
CA LEU A 120 -22.69 -26.90 0.79
C LEU A 120 -24.03 -26.75 0.08
N SER A 121 -24.16 -25.75 -0.79
CA SER A 121 -25.38 -25.53 -1.57
C SER A 121 -25.71 -26.74 -2.45
N TYR A 122 -24.77 -27.14 -3.31
CA TYR A 122 -24.99 -28.27 -4.22
C TYR A 122 -24.93 -29.62 -3.50
N GLY A 123 -24.14 -29.75 -2.44
CA GLY A 123 -24.00 -31.00 -1.68
C GLY A 123 -25.22 -31.35 -0.83
N ILE A 124 -25.92 -30.35 -0.26
CA ILE A 124 -27.05 -30.57 0.64
C ILE A 124 -28.39 -30.37 -0.07
N PHE A 125 -28.51 -29.31 -0.86
CA PHE A 125 -29.77 -28.91 -1.48
C PHE A 125 -29.91 -29.38 -2.94
N TYR A 126 -28.88 -30.04 -3.49
CA TYR A 126 -28.79 -30.47 -4.89
C TYR A 126 -29.08 -29.34 -5.90
N SER A 127 -28.99 -28.09 -5.45
CA SER A 127 -29.32 -26.86 -6.17
C SER A 127 -28.60 -25.69 -5.52
N PHE A 128 -28.50 -24.56 -6.24
CA PHE A 128 -27.88 -23.37 -5.68
C PHE A 128 -28.79 -22.77 -4.59
N ASN A 129 -28.27 -22.70 -3.36
CA ASN A 129 -28.94 -22.06 -2.23
C ASN A 129 -28.24 -20.72 -1.93
N PRO A 130 -28.82 -19.58 -2.36
CA PRO A 130 -28.19 -18.27 -2.19
C PRO A 130 -27.91 -17.94 -0.73
N SER A 131 -28.81 -18.32 0.19
CA SER A 131 -28.69 -18.01 1.62
C SER A 131 -27.45 -18.64 2.23
N VAL A 132 -27.20 -19.93 1.93
CA VAL A 132 -26.01 -20.64 2.42
C VAL A 132 -24.74 -20.05 1.82
N PHE A 133 -24.75 -19.80 0.51
CA PHE A 133 -23.62 -19.20 -0.20
C PHE A 133 -23.22 -17.83 0.37
N PHE A 134 -24.17 -16.92 0.57
CA PHE A 134 -23.88 -15.59 1.09
C PHE A 134 -23.51 -15.63 2.57
N LEU A 135 -24.11 -16.52 3.36
CA LEU A 135 -23.77 -16.68 4.77
C LEU A 135 -22.31 -17.11 4.95
N THR A 136 -21.87 -18.17 4.26
CA THR A 136 -20.49 -18.66 4.39
C THR A 136 -19.48 -17.67 3.83
N SER A 137 -19.81 -16.97 2.74
CA SER A 137 -19.00 -15.88 2.19
C SER A 137 -18.86 -14.73 3.20
N GLY A 138 -19.95 -14.33 3.85
CA GLY A 138 -19.97 -13.28 4.87
C GLY A 138 -19.17 -13.66 6.12
N ILE A 139 -19.29 -14.90 6.59
CA ILE A 139 -18.46 -15.43 7.69
C ILE A 139 -16.98 -15.40 7.30
N GLY A 140 -16.66 -15.83 6.08
CA GLY A 140 -15.30 -15.77 5.54
C GLY A 140 -14.75 -14.34 5.54
N MET A 141 -15.51 -13.39 5.01
CA MET A 141 -15.15 -11.96 5.02
C MET A 141 -14.88 -11.46 6.43
N PHE A 142 -15.77 -11.75 7.38
CA PHE A 142 -15.65 -11.32 8.78
C PHE A 142 -14.39 -11.88 9.43
N VAL A 143 -14.15 -13.20 9.31
CA VAL A 143 -12.96 -13.86 9.86
C VAL A 143 -11.68 -13.28 9.24
N GLY A 144 -11.67 -13.09 7.91
CA GLY A 144 -10.55 -12.50 7.20
C GLY A 144 -10.24 -11.07 7.66
N ASN A 145 -11.27 -10.26 7.89
CA ASN A 145 -11.11 -8.89 8.40
C ASN A 145 -10.52 -8.86 9.82
N VAL A 146 -11.00 -9.72 10.72
CA VAL A 146 -10.49 -9.81 12.11
C VAL A 146 -9.03 -10.25 12.14
N LEU A 147 -8.69 -11.31 11.39
CA LEU A 147 -7.31 -11.82 11.34
C LEU A 147 -6.37 -10.83 10.66
N GLY A 148 -6.81 -10.20 9.56
CA GLY A 148 -6.05 -9.19 8.85
C GLY A 148 -5.79 -7.95 9.70
N SER A 149 -6.81 -7.45 10.40
CA SER A 149 -6.70 -6.31 11.32
C SER A 149 -5.73 -6.59 12.47
N ARG A 150 -5.72 -7.82 13.01
CA ARG A 150 -4.75 -8.21 14.03
C ARG A 150 -3.32 -8.15 13.50
N LYS A 151 -3.10 -8.66 12.28
CA LYS A 151 -1.77 -8.66 11.64
C LYS A 151 -1.29 -7.26 11.29
N ASP A 152 -2.15 -6.42 10.75
CA ASP A 152 -1.82 -5.02 10.47
C ASP A 152 -1.44 -4.27 11.76
N ARG A 153 -2.16 -4.47 12.88
CA ARG A 153 -1.79 -3.88 14.17
C ARG A 153 -0.40 -4.30 14.68
N ILE A 154 0.01 -5.53 14.39
CA ILE A 154 1.37 -6.00 14.74
C ILE A 154 2.41 -5.22 13.91
N LEU A 155 2.16 -5.03 12.61
CA LEU A 155 3.07 -4.29 11.74
C LEU A 155 3.18 -2.81 12.11
N VAL A 156 2.09 -2.19 12.56
CA VAL A 156 2.14 -0.84 13.15
C VAL A 156 3.10 -0.82 14.34
N ARG A 157 2.99 -1.78 15.26
CA ARG A 157 3.83 -1.86 16.46
C ARG A 157 5.30 -2.13 16.12
N GLU A 158 5.57 -2.92 15.09
CA GLU A 158 6.91 -3.18 14.59
C GLU A 158 7.48 -2.04 13.75
N GLY A 159 6.70 -0.99 13.49
CA GLY A 159 7.12 0.12 12.63
C GLY A 159 7.33 -0.30 11.18
N LYS A 160 6.67 -1.36 10.71
CA LYS A 160 6.77 -1.89 9.33
C LYS A 160 5.57 -1.49 8.46
N GLN A 161 4.92 -0.37 8.79
CA GLN A 161 3.80 0.16 8.03
C GLN A 161 4.14 1.51 7.40
N ILE A 162 3.63 1.71 6.18
CA ILE A 162 3.65 2.98 5.43
C ILE A 162 2.25 3.58 5.43
#